data_AF-A0A6A4X7G6-F1
#
_entry.id   AF-A0A6A4X7G6-F1
#
_cell.length_a   1.000
_cell.length_b   1.000
_cell.length_c   1.000
_cell.angle_alpha   90.00
_cell.angle_beta   90.00
_cell.angle_gamma   90.00
#
_symmetry.space_group_name_H-M   'P 1'
#
loop_
_entity.id
_entity.type
_entity.pdbx_description
1 polymer ?
#
loop_
_entity_poly.entity_id
_entity_poly.type
_entity_poly.pdbx_seq_one_letter_code
_entity_poly.pdbx_strand_id
1 'polypeptide(L)'
;MSTTGLLVLTSSLGQLAPQLQQLLTSAARCVSGRLYVQLLPGQQSLAAAAALPAYRPLLYWDVVCRLYAESARACPQLDVRVLLSHLKRRQLRAQTAAAVDVLLLERPCAGAEQFAAGQVSRRGHHLQTIALQTGEPLTAETAGLCAAPDELPDRWLGAQAEPDNALAVDAVYDKVALGGTFDGIHNGHKVLLTAGLMRCRQELTVGVTDGQMNNKKTLKELMAPCLERVQLVTDLLADLDCTVRPRVVPITDPLGPTATEADLQLLVVSEETRRGAQMVADERRRRQLPPMDVYTVPLLAAPDRQAAEEPKISSSTLRMRRLGTARRPRLGVPRRAGGPYVIGLTGSAASGKSSVARRLAGLGAHVIDCDKLGHAAYAPDTPCHAQLRQLFGEDIVAADGRIDRQRLGAHVFGDPAALRRLTDCVWPEIARLAERRLAALGAGQVAVLDAAVLLEAGWDAQLCDEVWVALVPRDEALRRAVRRDGISEQAAARRLDAQMSNEERVAAATVVISTLWEPEVTQQQVERAWSQLRADLGHDLEHLDDGA
;
A
#
# COMPACT_ATOMS: atom_id res chain seq x y z
N MET A 1 -8.74 2.58 -23.78
CA MET A 1 -9.31 2.16 -22.49
C MET A 1 -9.76 3.39 -21.74
N SER A 2 -10.95 3.31 -21.15
CA SER A 2 -11.54 4.37 -20.33
C SER A 2 -10.95 4.36 -18.92
N THR A 3 -10.75 5.53 -18.30
CA THR A 3 -10.19 5.57 -16.92
C THR A 3 -11.23 5.12 -15.90
N THR A 4 -12.48 5.55 -16.09
CA THR A 4 -13.59 5.28 -15.16
C THR A 4 -14.75 4.64 -15.90
N GLY A 5 -15.27 3.53 -15.38
CA GLY A 5 -16.47 2.88 -15.92
C GLY A 5 -17.56 2.66 -14.88
N LEU A 6 -18.79 2.53 -15.36
CA LEU A 6 -19.96 2.14 -14.57
C LEU A 6 -20.54 0.84 -15.12
N LEU A 7 -20.44 -0.24 -14.36
CA LEU A 7 -21.04 -1.54 -14.67
C LEU A 7 -22.42 -1.65 -14.04
N VAL A 8 -23.46 -1.80 -14.86
CA VAL A 8 -24.85 -2.00 -14.42
C VAL A 8 -25.21 -3.47 -14.54
N LEU A 9 -25.59 -4.06 -13.41
CA LEU A 9 -26.00 -5.47 -13.29
C LEU A 9 -27.51 -5.53 -13.05
N THR A 10 -28.22 -6.24 -13.93
CA THR A 10 -29.71 -6.25 -13.97
C THR A 10 -30.32 -7.63 -13.82
N SER A 11 -29.55 -8.72 -13.98
CA SER A 11 -30.04 -10.07 -13.74
C SER A 11 -30.42 -10.29 -12.27
N SER A 12 -31.20 -11.32 -11.99
CA SER A 12 -31.52 -11.68 -10.61
C SER A 12 -30.25 -12.05 -9.83
N LEU A 13 -30.27 -11.89 -8.51
CA LEU A 13 -29.08 -12.13 -7.68
C LEU A 13 -28.53 -13.55 -7.83
N GLY A 14 -29.39 -14.56 -7.94
CA GLY A 14 -28.99 -15.95 -8.18
C GLY A 14 -28.34 -16.18 -9.55
N GLN A 15 -28.78 -15.45 -10.59
CA GLN A 15 -28.19 -15.53 -11.93
C GLN A 15 -26.85 -14.78 -12.05
N LEU A 16 -26.69 -13.69 -11.31
CA LEU A 16 -25.47 -12.87 -11.34
C LEU A 16 -24.26 -13.63 -10.82
N ALA A 17 -24.42 -14.35 -9.70
CA ALA A 17 -23.33 -14.98 -8.97
C ALA A 17 -22.33 -15.77 -9.86
N PRO A 18 -22.76 -16.75 -10.68
CA PRO A 18 -21.84 -17.52 -11.52
C PRO A 18 -21.18 -16.68 -12.64
N GLN A 19 -21.75 -15.55 -13.04
CA GLN A 19 -21.28 -14.74 -14.17
C GLN A 19 -20.33 -13.61 -13.75
N LEU A 20 -20.26 -13.29 -12.45
CA LEU A 20 -19.50 -12.13 -11.94
C LEU A 20 -18.05 -12.11 -12.39
N GLN A 21 -17.34 -13.24 -12.32
CA GLN A 21 -15.94 -13.32 -12.72
C GLN A 21 -15.74 -12.96 -14.20
N GLN A 22 -16.59 -13.48 -15.09
CA GLN A 22 -16.55 -13.19 -16.52
C GLN A 22 -16.90 -11.73 -16.83
N LEU A 23 -17.93 -11.19 -16.16
CA LEU A 23 -18.35 -9.81 -16.32
C LEU A 23 -17.24 -8.84 -15.88
N LEU A 24 -16.62 -9.09 -14.74
CA LEU A 24 -15.49 -8.29 -14.23
C LEU A 24 -14.27 -8.37 -15.14
N THR A 25 -13.95 -9.57 -15.65
CA THR A 25 -12.86 -9.76 -16.63
C THR A 25 -13.13 -8.98 -17.91
N SER A 26 -14.37 -8.96 -18.38
CA SER A 26 -14.77 -8.21 -19.58
C SER A 26 -14.73 -6.71 -19.36
N ALA A 27 -15.20 -6.24 -18.20
CA ALA A 27 -15.10 -4.84 -17.80
C ALA A 27 -13.64 -4.36 -17.71
N ALA A 28 -12.74 -5.21 -17.23
CA ALA A 28 -11.30 -4.93 -17.16
C ALA A 28 -10.59 -4.76 -18.50
N ARG A 29 -11.20 -5.17 -19.61
CA ARG A 29 -10.72 -4.86 -20.96
C ARG A 29 -11.11 -3.46 -21.42
N CYS A 30 -12.13 -2.87 -20.81
CA CYS A 30 -12.66 -1.56 -21.19
C CYS A 30 -12.16 -0.45 -20.27
N VAL A 31 -11.93 -0.77 -19.00
CA VAL A 31 -11.61 0.18 -17.93
C VAL A 31 -10.21 -0.11 -17.38
N SER A 32 -9.43 0.95 -17.09
CA SER A 32 -8.07 0.83 -16.55
C SER A 32 -7.88 1.40 -15.15
N GLY A 33 -8.84 2.18 -14.63
CA GLY A 33 -8.75 2.81 -13.30
C GLY A 33 -9.86 2.36 -12.36
N ARG A 34 -10.97 3.10 -12.34
CA ARG A 34 -12.07 2.90 -11.38
C ARG A 34 -13.28 2.26 -12.06
N LEU A 35 -13.81 1.20 -11.45
CA LEU A 35 -15.04 0.55 -11.91
C LEU A 35 -16.12 0.65 -10.84
N TYR A 36 -17.10 1.51 -11.07
CA TYR A 36 -18.31 1.55 -10.26
C TYR A 36 -19.22 0.39 -10.66
N VAL A 37 -19.86 -0.25 -9.69
CA VAL A 37 -20.82 -1.34 -9.93
C VAL A 37 -22.17 -0.95 -9.34
N GLN A 38 -23.19 -0.92 -10.18
CA GLN A 38 -24.56 -0.58 -9.83
C GLN A 38 -25.43 -1.83 -9.92
N LEU A 39 -26.00 -2.25 -8.79
CA LEU A 39 -26.90 -3.39 -8.69
C LEU A 39 -28.36 -2.94 -8.90
N LEU A 40 -29.03 -3.48 -9.91
CA LEU A 40 -30.44 -3.26 -10.24
C LEU A 40 -31.14 -4.59 -10.55
N PRO A 41 -31.09 -5.58 -9.63
CA PRO A 41 -31.51 -6.94 -9.94
C PRO A 41 -33.00 -7.01 -10.30
N GLY A 42 -33.29 -7.80 -11.34
CA GLY A 42 -34.65 -8.02 -11.84
C GLY A 42 -35.21 -6.87 -12.70
N GLN A 43 -34.46 -5.78 -12.91
CA GLN A 43 -34.92 -4.69 -13.77
C GLN A 43 -34.78 -5.06 -15.26
N GLN A 44 -35.86 -4.87 -16.02
CA GLN A 44 -35.87 -5.04 -17.48
C GLN A 44 -35.67 -3.71 -18.23
N SER A 45 -35.91 -2.58 -17.56
CA SER A 45 -35.76 -1.23 -18.10
C SER A 45 -35.09 -0.33 -17.06
N LEU A 46 -34.12 0.47 -17.51
CA LEU A 46 -33.44 1.49 -16.71
C LEU A 46 -34.18 2.83 -16.72
N ALA A 47 -35.22 2.99 -17.56
CA ALA A 47 -36.00 4.22 -17.67
C ALA A 47 -37.05 4.36 -16.56
N ALA A 48 -37.54 3.25 -15.99
CA ALA A 48 -38.62 3.26 -15.02
C ALA A 48 -38.11 2.94 -13.61
N ALA A 49 -38.33 3.87 -12.68
CA ALA A 49 -38.12 3.62 -11.26
C ALA A 49 -39.23 2.68 -10.74
N ALA A 50 -39.03 1.36 -10.82
CA ALA A 50 -39.94 0.41 -10.18
C ALA A 50 -39.98 0.66 -8.66
N ALA A 51 -41.12 0.40 -8.02
CA ALA A 51 -41.22 0.39 -6.56
C ALA A 51 -40.25 -0.65 -5.95
N LEU A 52 -39.61 -0.31 -4.84
CA LEU A 52 -38.73 -1.23 -4.10
C LEU A 52 -39.54 -1.97 -3.03
N PRO A 53 -39.31 -3.27 -2.79
CA PRO A 53 -39.53 -3.83 -1.46
C PRO A 53 -38.68 -3.07 -0.43
N ALA A 54 -39.06 -3.11 0.85
CA ALA A 54 -38.28 -2.47 1.92
C ALA A 54 -36.77 -2.83 1.79
N TYR A 55 -35.88 -1.88 2.04
CA TYR A 55 -34.44 -2.13 1.95
C TYR A 55 -34.03 -3.23 2.94
N ARG A 56 -33.54 -4.36 2.40
CA ARG A 56 -33.09 -5.54 3.13
C ARG A 56 -31.59 -5.75 2.90
N PRO A 57 -30.72 -5.27 3.81
CA PRO A 57 -29.28 -5.36 3.64
C PRO A 57 -28.78 -6.77 3.31
N LEU A 58 -29.33 -7.80 3.96
CA LEU A 58 -28.80 -9.16 3.78
C LEU A 58 -29.11 -9.77 2.41
N LEU A 59 -30.18 -9.32 1.75
CA LEU A 59 -30.48 -9.74 0.38
C LEU A 59 -29.30 -9.47 -0.56
N TYR A 60 -28.59 -8.36 -0.36
CA TYR A 60 -27.49 -7.92 -1.24
C TYR A 60 -26.10 -8.25 -0.68
N TRP A 61 -25.98 -8.64 0.58
CA TRP A 61 -24.70 -8.80 1.25
C TRP A 61 -23.80 -9.83 0.56
N ASP A 62 -24.35 -11.00 0.22
CA ASP A 62 -23.59 -12.10 -0.39
C ASP A 62 -23.06 -11.72 -1.78
N VAL A 63 -23.86 -11.08 -2.61
CA VAL A 63 -23.43 -10.64 -3.95
C VAL A 63 -22.35 -9.56 -3.88
N VAL A 64 -22.44 -8.66 -2.89
CA VAL A 64 -21.44 -7.59 -2.69
C VAL A 64 -20.11 -8.17 -2.24
N CYS A 65 -20.13 -9.08 -1.25
CA CYS A 65 -18.93 -9.79 -0.84
C CYS A 65 -18.30 -10.56 -2.00
N ARG A 66 -19.13 -11.22 -2.81
CA ARG A 66 -18.65 -11.95 -3.98
C ARG A 66 -18.07 -11.04 -5.05
N LEU A 67 -18.67 -9.89 -5.35
CA LEU A 67 -18.10 -8.88 -6.26
C LEU A 67 -16.68 -8.48 -5.83
N TYR A 68 -16.48 -8.22 -4.54
CA TYR A 68 -15.16 -7.90 -4.02
C TYR A 68 -14.19 -9.09 -4.03
N ALA A 69 -14.66 -10.31 -3.76
CA ALA A 69 -13.83 -11.50 -3.84
C ALA A 69 -13.39 -11.82 -5.28
N GLU A 70 -14.32 -11.80 -6.23
CA GLU A 70 -14.05 -12.10 -7.64
C GLU A 70 -13.25 -10.99 -8.32
N SER A 71 -13.47 -9.72 -7.97
CA SER A 71 -12.65 -8.62 -8.53
C SER A 71 -11.18 -8.70 -8.11
N ALA A 72 -10.88 -9.22 -6.92
CA ALA A 72 -9.50 -9.45 -6.49
C ALA A 72 -8.77 -10.48 -7.38
N ARG A 73 -9.51 -11.38 -8.05
CA ARG A 73 -8.98 -12.39 -8.98
C ARG A 73 -9.02 -11.93 -10.44
N ALA A 74 -10.19 -11.44 -10.87
CA ALA A 74 -10.47 -11.12 -12.26
C ALA A 74 -9.86 -9.80 -12.73
N CYS A 75 -9.73 -8.83 -11.82
CA CYS A 75 -9.29 -7.49 -12.17
C CYS A 75 -8.58 -6.78 -10.99
N PRO A 76 -7.48 -7.35 -10.44
CA PRO A 76 -6.79 -6.81 -9.28
C PRO A 76 -6.25 -5.38 -9.46
N GLN A 77 -6.06 -4.94 -10.71
CA GLN A 77 -5.62 -3.60 -11.07
C GLN A 77 -6.73 -2.54 -10.94
N LEU A 78 -8.00 -2.94 -10.92
CA LEU A 78 -9.13 -2.01 -10.89
C LEU A 78 -9.57 -1.65 -9.47
N ASP A 79 -9.85 -0.36 -9.27
CA ASP A 79 -10.57 0.10 -8.09
C ASP A 79 -12.06 -0.14 -8.26
N VAL A 80 -12.51 -1.35 -7.93
CA VAL A 80 -13.94 -1.71 -7.96
C VAL A 80 -14.68 -1.13 -6.76
N ARG A 81 -15.78 -0.41 -6.98
CA ARG A 81 -16.61 0.23 -5.95
C ARG A 81 -18.08 -0.11 -6.17
N VAL A 82 -18.74 -0.77 -5.21
CA VAL A 82 -20.17 -1.10 -5.33
C VAL A 82 -21.01 0.05 -4.78
N LEU A 83 -21.87 0.63 -5.62
CA LEU A 83 -22.71 1.77 -5.26
C LEU A 83 -23.92 1.32 -4.43
N LEU A 84 -24.04 1.82 -3.20
CA LEU A 84 -25.05 1.40 -2.23
C LEU A 84 -26.23 2.38 -2.13
N SER A 85 -26.05 3.65 -2.52
CA SER A 85 -27.08 4.69 -2.36
C SER A 85 -28.42 4.33 -3.01
N HIS A 86 -28.38 3.70 -4.19
CA HIS A 86 -29.58 3.23 -4.90
C HIS A 86 -30.31 2.10 -4.20
N LEU A 87 -29.58 1.25 -3.46
CA LEU A 87 -30.18 0.16 -2.69
C LEU A 87 -31.04 0.74 -1.56
N LYS A 88 -30.64 1.90 -1.02
CA LYS A 88 -31.35 2.61 0.06
C LYS A 88 -32.39 3.62 -0.43
N ARG A 89 -32.11 4.31 -1.54
CA ARG A 89 -32.94 5.39 -2.10
C ARG A 89 -32.93 5.35 -3.63
N ARG A 90 -33.88 4.64 -4.24
CA ARG A 90 -33.97 4.43 -5.71
C ARG A 90 -34.12 5.69 -6.56
N GLN A 91 -34.57 6.80 -5.98
CA GLN A 91 -34.73 8.08 -6.71
C GLN A 91 -33.40 8.82 -6.90
N LEU A 92 -32.36 8.46 -6.15
CA LEU A 92 -31.04 9.03 -6.37
C LEU A 92 -30.51 8.47 -7.67
N ARG A 93 -30.02 9.33 -8.57
CA ARG A 93 -29.19 8.87 -9.70
C ARG A 93 -27.89 8.29 -9.15
N ALA A 94 -27.18 7.50 -9.97
CA ALA A 94 -25.87 7.01 -9.53
C ALA A 94 -24.97 8.25 -9.41
N GLN A 95 -24.58 8.55 -8.18
CA GLN A 95 -23.72 9.68 -7.86
C GLN A 95 -22.33 9.12 -7.71
N THR A 96 -21.52 9.30 -8.74
CA THR A 96 -20.10 9.01 -8.72
C THR A 96 -19.35 10.32 -8.55
N ALA A 97 -18.38 10.39 -7.63
CA ALA A 97 -17.57 11.60 -7.51
C ALA A 97 -16.70 11.84 -8.75
N ALA A 98 -16.29 10.76 -9.42
CA ALA A 98 -15.61 10.85 -10.71
C ALA A 98 -16.61 10.81 -11.87
N ALA A 99 -16.29 11.55 -12.94
CA ALA A 99 -16.99 11.42 -14.20
C ALA A 99 -16.81 10.00 -14.77
N VAL A 100 -17.90 9.43 -15.29
CA VAL A 100 -17.93 8.13 -15.95
C VAL A 100 -17.56 8.32 -17.41
N ASP A 101 -16.58 7.53 -17.88
CA ASP A 101 -16.12 7.57 -19.27
C ASP A 101 -16.83 6.50 -20.12
N VAL A 102 -17.22 5.37 -19.50
CA VAL A 102 -17.92 4.27 -20.18
C VAL A 102 -19.00 3.64 -19.30
N LEU A 103 -20.18 3.42 -19.86
CA LEU A 103 -21.26 2.64 -19.29
C LEU A 103 -21.19 1.21 -19.82
N LEU A 104 -21.02 0.25 -18.92
CA LEU A 104 -21.00 -1.18 -19.21
C LEU A 104 -22.31 -1.78 -18.74
N LEU A 105 -23.02 -2.47 -19.63
CA LEU A 105 -24.25 -3.17 -19.30
C LEU A 105 -23.97 -4.67 -19.30
N GLU A 106 -24.39 -5.36 -18.26
CA GLU A 106 -24.36 -6.82 -18.22
C GLU A 106 -25.02 -7.44 -19.47
N ARG A 107 -26.19 -6.90 -19.83
CA ARG A 107 -27.02 -7.30 -20.97
C ARG A 107 -27.71 -6.07 -21.55
N PRO A 108 -28.14 -6.09 -22.82
CA PRO A 108 -28.96 -5.02 -23.38
C PRO A 108 -30.21 -4.78 -22.54
N CYS A 109 -30.55 -3.52 -22.29
CA CYS A 109 -31.73 -3.14 -21.52
C CYS A 109 -32.35 -1.86 -22.07
N ALA A 110 -33.68 -1.76 -22.01
CA ALA A 110 -34.39 -0.57 -22.45
C ALA A 110 -34.05 0.64 -21.56
N GLY A 111 -33.99 1.84 -22.13
CA GLY A 111 -33.69 3.06 -21.38
C GLY A 111 -32.22 3.29 -21.05
N ALA A 112 -31.30 2.47 -21.59
CA ALA A 112 -29.86 2.62 -21.37
C ALA A 112 -29.33 4.01 -21.76
N GLU A 113 -29.78 4.57 -22.88
CA GLU A 113 -29.36 5.91 -23.34
C GLU A 113 -29.83 7.02 -22.39
N GLN A 114 -31.06 6.94 -21.89
CA GLN A 114 -31.60 7.90 -20.91
C GLN A 114 -30.87 7.78 -19.57
N PHE A 115 -30.57 6.55 -19.14
CA PHE A 115 -29.78 6.29 -17.95
C PHE A 115 -28.36 6.85 -18.10
N ALA A 116 -27.73 6.65 -19.26
CA ALA A 116 -26.41 7.17 -19.62
C ALA A 116 -26.39 8.71 -19.60
N ALA A 117 -27.38 9.36 -20.22
CA ALA A 117 -27.54 10.81 -20.19
C ALA A 117 -27.73 11.38 -18.76
N GLY A 118 -28.21 10.55 -17.83
CA GLY A 118 -28.36 10.91 -16.43
C GLY A 118 -27.09 10.81 -15.59
N GLN A 119 -26.00 10.24 -16.12
CA GLN A 119 -24.73 10.06 -15.42
C GLN A 119 -23.82 11.28 -15.54
N VAL A 120 -22.93 11.43 -14.55
CA VAL A 120 -21.85 12.42 -14.63
C VAL A 120 -20.87 11.99 -15.72
N SER A 121 -20.76 12.77 -16.80
CA SER A 121 -19.78 12.54 -17.86
C SER A 121 -18.74 13.68 -17.90
N ARG A 122 -17.57 13.44 -18.51
CA ARG A 122 -16.56 14.48 -18.69
C ARG A 122 -17.07 15.52 -19.67
N ARG A 123 -16.82 16.81 -19.38
CA ARG A 123 -17.19 17.91 -20.29
C ARG A 123 -16.66 17.64 -21.69
N GLY A 124 -17.54 17.67 -22.69
CA GLY A 124 -17.19 17.50 -24.11
C GLY A 124 -17.05 16.05 -24.58
N HIS A 125 -17.24 15.04 -23.72
CA HIS A 125 -17.20 13.63 -24.10
C HIS A 125 -18.59 13.00 -24.07
N HIS A 126 -18.92 12.21 -25.11
CA HIS A 126 -20.11 11.36 -25.12
C HIS A 126 -19.84 10.10 -24.29
N LEU A 127 -20.75 9.74 -23.38
CA LEU A 127 -20.64 8.50 -22.60
C LEU A 127 -20.83 7.29 -23.53
N GLN A 128 -19.77 6.48 -23.70
CA GLN A 128 -19.86 5.27 -24.52
C GLN A 128 -20.64 4.19 -23.75
N THR A 129 -21.63 3.54 -24.39
CA THR A 129 -22.36 2.41 -23.81
C THR A 129 -21.94 1.10 -24.48
N ILE A 130 -21.59 0.08 -23.69
CA ILE A 130 -21.12 -1.23 -24.17
C ILE A 130 -21.91 -2.33 -23.45
N ALA A 131 -22.54 -3.23 -24.19
CA ALA A 131 -23.09 -4.46 -23.62
C ALA A 131 -21.99 -5.53 -23.54
N LEU A 132 -21.82 -6.13 -22.36
CA LEU A 132 -20.78 -7.14 -22.11
C LEU A 132 -21.17 -8.53 -22.61
N GLN A 133 -22.46 -8.79 -22.83
CA GLN A 133 -22.93 -9.99 -23.51
C GLN A 133 -23.12 -9.76 -25.01
N THR A 134 -22.50 -10.67 -25.76
CA THR A 134 -22.41 -10.88 -27.21
C THR A 134 -21.34 -10.08 -27.96
N GLY A 135 -20.36 -10.82 -28.49
CA GLY A 135 -19.51 -10.39 -29.58
C GLY A 135 -20.26 -10.33 -30.92
N GLU A 136 -21.48 -9.79 -30.95
CA GLU A 136 -22.19 -9.31 -32.16
C GLU A 136 -23.24 -8.26 -31.76
N PRO A 137 -23.52 -7.26 -32.61
CA PRO A 137 -24.63 -6.32 -32.41
C PRO A 137 -25.98 -7.02 -32.63
N LEU A 138 -26.92 -6.90 -31.69
CA LEU A 138 -28.20 -7.64 -31.73
C LEU A 138 -29.38 -6.84 -32.28
N THR A 139 -30.09 -7.45 -33.23
CA THR A 139 -31.50 -7.20 -33.53
C THR A 139 -32.41 -7.78 -32.44
N ALA A 140 -33.51 -7.09 -32.15
CA ALA A 140 -34.45 -7.41 -31.09
C ALA A 140 -35.31 -8.64 -31.43
N GLU A 141 -35.16 -9.74 -30.69
CA GLU A 141 -36.20 -10.73 -30.42
C GLU A 141 -35.61 -11.87 -29.57
N THR A 142 -35.82 -11.81 -28.25
CA THR A 142 -35.92 -12.97 -27.33
C THR A 142 -36.08 -12.46 -25.90
N ALA A 143 -37.29 -12.01 -25.56
CA ALA A 143 -37.71 -11.76 -24.20
C ALA A 143 -38.81 -12.76 -23.85
N GLY A 144 -38.48 -13.77 -23.04
CA GLY A 144 -39.46 -14.74 -22.56
C GLY A 144 -38.86 -15.61 -21.45
N LEU A 145 -39.57 -15.65 -20.32
CA LEU A 145 -39.36 -16.45 -19.09
C LEU A 145 -38.58 -15.74 -17.96
N CYS A 146 -39.33 -15.01 -17.13
CA CYS A 146 -38.91 -14.61 -15.79
C CYS A 146 -39.53 -15.56 -14.75
N ALA A 147 -38.68 -16.22 -13.96
CA ALA A 147 -39.08 -16.81 -12.68
C ALA A 147 -39.14 -15.71 -11.60
N ALA A 148 -40.02 -15.91 -10.61
CA ALA A 148 -40.30 -14.97 -9.52
C ALA A 148 -39.05 -14.64 -8.67
N PRO A 149 -38.99 -13.45 -8.05
CA PRO A 149 -37.83 -12.99 -7.32
C PRO A 149 -37.90 -13.36 -5.82
N ASP A 150 -37.80 -14.62 -5.43
CA ASP A 150 -37.84 -14.93 -3.97
C ASP A 150 -37.06 -16.16 -3.47
N GLU A 151 -36.35 -16.92 -4.30
CA GLU A 151 -35.46 -17.97 -3.80
C GLU A 151 -33.99 -17.54 -3.92
N LEU A 152 -33.51 -16.91 -2.84
CA LEU A 152 -32.08 -16.86 -2.53
C LEU A 152 -31.60 -18.31 -2.42
N PRO A 153 -30.69 -18.78 -3.28
CA PRO A 153 -30.19 -20.12 -3.11
C PRO A 153 -29.32 -20.21 -1.85
N ASP A 154 -29.19 -21.41 -1.29
CA ASP A 154 -28.42 -21.68 -0.06
C ASP A 154 -27.07 -20.92 -0.04
N ARG A 155 -26.83 -20.23 1.09
CA ARG A 155 -25.66 -19.38 1.41
C ARG A 155 -24.40 -19.78 0.63
N TRP A 156 -23.97 -18.88 -0.26
CA TRP A 156 -23.01 -19.18 -1.33
C TRP A 156 -21.53 -18.97 -0.98
N LEU A 157 -21.25 -18.21 0.08
CA LEU A 157 -19.93 -18.23 0.70
C LEU A 157 -19.88 -19.49 1.55
N GLY A 158 -19.10 -20.49 1.10
CA GLY A 158 -19.01 -21.81 1.69
C GLY A 158 -19.13 -21.78 3.22
N ALA A 159 -20.04 -22.59 3.75
CA ALA A 159 -20.37 -22.70 5.15
C ALA A 159 -19.14 -22.76 6.06
N GLN A 160 -18.64 -21.61 6.48
CA GLN A 160 -18.43 -21.35 7.88
C GLN A 160 -19.53 -20.38 8.25
N ALA A 161 -20.36 -20.79 9.20
CA ALA A 161 -21.44 -19.99 9.75
C ALA A 161 -21.00 -18.54 9.92
N GLU A 162 -21.92 -17.59 9.69
CA GLU A 162 -21.70 -16.23 10.19
C GLU A 162 -21.13 -16.35 11.61
N PRO A 163 -20.02 -15.67 11.93
CA PRO A 163 -19.50 -15.69 13.27
C PRO A 163 -20.54 -15.15 14.24
N ASP A 164 -21.29 -16.02 14.90
CA ASP A 164 -22.21 -15.78 16.04
C ASP A 164 -22.92 -14.41 16.02
N ASN A 165 -23.36 -13.95 14.85
CA ASN A 165 -24.05 -12.68 14.72
C ASN A 165 -25.50 -12.91 15.15
N ALA A 166 -25.77 -12.78 16.44
CA ALA A 166 -27.11 -12.91 17.03
C ALA A 166 -28.09 -11.78 16.63
N LEU A 167 -27.66 -10.85 15.77
CA LEU A 167 -28.44 -9.67 15.36
C LEU A 167 -29.49 -10.04 14.32
N ALA A 168 -30.66 -9.41 14.42
CA ALA A 168 -31.74 -9.59 13.46
C ALA A 168 -31.25 -9.29 12.03
N VAL A 169 -31.55 -10.23 11.14
CA VAL A 169 -31.04 -10.41 9.78
C VAL A 169 -31.10 -9.12 8.93
N ASP A 170 -32.05 -8.19 9.10
CA ASP A 170 -32.07 -6.92 8.35
C ASP A 170 -31.96 -5.65 9.23
N ALA A 171 -31.38 -5.76 10.44
CA ALA A 171 -31.25 -4.62 11.35
C ALA A 171 -30.39 -3.50 10.75
N VAL A 172 -30.89 -2.28 10.90
CA VAL A 172 -30.26 -1.03 10.47
C VAL A 172 -30.34 -0.02 11.62
N TYR A 173 -29.28 0.74 11.77
CA TYR A 173 -29.01 1.63 12.90
C TYR A 173 -28.79 3.04 12.39
N ASP A 174 -29.13 4.04 13.20
CA ASP A 174 -28.90 5.44 12.85
C ASP A 174 -27.41 5.77 12.87
N LYS A 175 -26.69 5.30 13.89
CA LYS A 175 -25.26 5.54 14.07
C LYS A 175 -24.47 4.26 14.24
N VAL A 176 -23.52 4.07 13.32
CA VAL A 176 -22.66 2.88 13.24
C VAL A 176 -21.21 3.31 13.40
N ALA A 177 -20.41 2.50 14.08
CA ALA A 177 -18.97 2.70 14.20
C ALA A 177 -18.20 1.50 13.65
N LEU A 178 -17.01 1.76 13.10
CA LEU A 178 -16.01 0.74 12.78
C LEU A 178 -14.61 1.34 12.87
N GLY A 179 -13.59 0.49 12.90
CA GLY A 179 -12.21 0.94 12.97
C GLY A 179 -11.25 0.00 12.24
N GLY A 180 -10.13 0.55 11.77
CA GLY A 180 -9.15 -0.18 10.99
C GLY A 180 -7.92 0.64 10.66
N THR A 181 -6.90 -0.04 10.12
CA THR A 181 -5.67 0.65 9.71
C THR A 181 -5.85 1.45 8.43
N PHE A 182 -6.66 0.95 7.49
CA PHE A 182 -7.00 1.65 6.23
C PHE A 182 -5.77 2.17 5.46
N ASP A 183 -4.67 1.43 5.51
CA ASP A 183 -3.48 1.70 4.72
C ASP A 183 -3.52 0.87 3.44
N GLY A 184 -3.38 1.53 2.28
CA GLY A 184 -3.57 0.89 0.97
C GLY A 184 -4.94 0.22 0.85
N ILE A 185 -5.98 1.00 0.57
CA ILE A 185 -7.35 0.48 0.46
C ILE A 185 -7.41 -0.74 -0.48
N HIS A 186 -7.94 -1.85 0.04
CA HIS A 186 -8.09 -3.12 -0.66
C HIS A 186 -9.47 -3.71 -0.38
N ASN A 187 -9.81 -4.81 -1.06
CA ASN A 187 -11.15 -5.39 -1.00
C ASN A 187 -11.58 -5.82 0.41
N GLY A 188 -10.66 -6.29 1.26
CA GLY A 188 -10.94 -6.48 2.70
C GLY A 188 -11.46 -5.22 3.43
N HIS A 189 -10.84 -4.06 3.23
CA HIS A 189 -11.36 -2.80 3.78
C HIS A 189 -12.71 -2.41 3.16
N LYS A 190 -12.88 -2.62 1.85
CA LYS A 190 -14.14 -2.30 1.16
C LYS A 190 -15.31 -3.13 1.68
N VAL A 191 -15.09 -4.42 1.96
CA VAL A 191 -16.09 -5.29 2.61
C VAL A 191 -16.46 -4.77 3.99
N LEU A 192 -15.48 -4.44 4.84
CA LEU A 192 -15.72 -3.89 6.18
C LEU A 192 -16.51 -2.56 6.14
N LEU A 193 -16.09 -1.62 5.29
CA LEU A 193 -16.75 -0.33 5.13
C LEU A 193 -18.17 -0.49 4.57
N THR A 194 -18.34 -1.38 3.59
CA THR A 194 -19.65 -1.68 2.98
C THR A 194 -20.60 -2.30 4.00
N ALA A 195 -20.12 -3.19 4.88
CA ALA A 195 -20.94 -3.77 5.96
C ALA A 195 -21.49 -2.70 6.90
N GLY A 196 -20.64 -1.73 7.27
CA GLY A 196 -21.02 -0.57 8.09
C GLY A 196 -22.04 0.31 7.37
N LEU A 197 -21.77 0.69 6.12
CA LEU A 197 -22.68 1.49 5.31
C LEU A 197 -24.03 0.79 5.15
N MET A 198 -24.08 -0.47 4.77
CA MET A 198 -25.34 -1.19 4.55
C MET A 198 -26.24 -1.25 5.79
N ARG A 199 -25.67 -1.14 7.00
CA ARG A 199 -26.37 -1.14 8.29
C ARG A 199 -26.59 0.26 8.88
N CYS A 200 -26.14 1.31 8.20
CA CYS A 200 -26.19 2.68 8.70
C CYS A 200 -27.25 3.51 7.96
N ARG A 201 -28.07 4.27 8.72
CA ARG A 201 -29.08 5.20 8.18
C ARG A 201 -28.61 6.65 8.14
N GLN A 202 -27.86 7.12 9.14
CA GLN A 202 -27.56 8.55 9.30
C GLN A 202 -26.05 8.83 9.28
N GLU A 203 -25.27 8.26 10.20
CA GLU A 203 -23.85 8.59 10.38
C GLU A 203 -22.99 7.34 10.61
N LEU A 204 -21.93 7.21 9.81
CA LEU A 204 -20.93 6.15 9.95
C LEU A 204 -19.62 6.76 10.48
N THR A 205 -19.29 6.44 11.73
CA THR A 205 -18.01 6.82 12.35
C THR A 205 -16.93 5.79 12.01
N VAL A 206 -15.83 6.22 11.41
CA VAL A 206 -14.70 5.36 11.03
C VAL A 206 -13.42 5.81 11.73
N GLY A 207 -12.91 4.96 12.63
CA GLY A 207 -11.61 5.16 13.27
C GLY A 207 -10.45 4.66 12.40
N VAL A 208 -9.52 5.56 12.05
CA VAL A 208 -8.32 5.26 11.27
C VAL A 208 -7.10 5.22 12.20
N THR A 209 -6.41 4.08 12.29
CA THR A 209 -5.33 3.93 13.30
C THR A 209 -4.16 4.88 13.08
N ASP A 210 -3.64 5.44 14.17
CA ASP A 210 -2.48 6.32 14.19
C ASP A 210 -1.58 6.11 15.42
N GLY A 211 -0.41 6.74 15.39
CA GLY A 211 0.55 6.74 16.49
C GLY A 211 0.91 5.33 16.96
N GLN A 212 0.78 5.08 18.27
CA GLN A 212 1.16 3.82 18.90
C GLN A 212 0.46 2.57 18.34
N MET A 213 -0.74 2.73 17.76
CA MET A 213 -1.46 1.61 17.14
C MET A 213 -0.76 1.06 15.89
N ASN A 214 0.11 1.87 15.27
CA ASN A 214 0.83 1.50 14.06
C ASN A 214 2.22 0.88 14.36
N ASN A 215 2.72 0.96 15.60
CA ASN A 215 4.08 0.57 15.95
C ASN A 215 4.42 -0.89 15.64
N LYS A 216 3.45 -1.80 15.76
CA LYS A 216 3.63 -3.24 15.53
C LYS A 216 3.27 -3.68 14.10
N LYS A 217 2.93 -2.75 13.21
CA LYS A 217 2.50 -3.08 11.85
C LYS A 217 3.73 -3.40 10.99
N THR A 218 3.70 -4.53 10.30
CA THR A 218 4.77 -4.97 9.37
C THR A 218 5.06 -3.92 8.31
N LEU A 219 6.29 -3.40 8.23
CA LEU A 219 6.67 -2.31 7.32
C LEU A 219 5.86 -1.01 7.55
N LYS A 220 5.70 -0.57 8.80
CA LYS A 220 4.98 0.67 9.13
C LYS A 220 5.55 1.90 8.43
N GLU A 221 6.83 1.88 8.09
CA GLU A 221 7.55 2.95 7.41
C GLU A 221 7.06 3.17 5.97
N LEU A 222 6.38 2.18 5.39
CA LEU A 222 5.74 2.26 4.07
C LEU A 222 4.26 2.65 4.12
N MET A 223 3.70 2.90 5.31
CA MET A 223 2.33 3.34 5.46
C MET A 223 2.17 4.79 4.99
N ALA A 224 1.01 5.10 4.41
CA ALA A 224 0.64 6.48 4.13
C ALA A 224 0.40 7.27 5.43
N PRO A 225 0.69 8.58 5.45
CA PRO A 225 0.35 9.48 6.55
C PRO A 225 -1.11 9.33 6.99
N CYS A 226 -1.40 9.52 8.28
CA CYS A 226 -2.76 9.32 8.81
C CYS A 226 -3.79 10.21 8.14
N LEU A 227 -3.47 11.48 7.92
CA LEU A 227 -4.38 12.43 7.27
C LEU A 227 -4.73 12.01 5.83
N GLU A 228 -3.77 11.47 5.08
CA GLU A 228 -4.03 10.94 3.74
C GLU A 228 -4.96 9.72 3.80
N ARG A 229 -4.74 8.80 4.75
CA ARG A 229 -5.61 7.64 4.95
C ARG A 229 -7.03 8.05 5.36
N VAL A 230 -7.16 9.05 6.23
CA VAL A 230 -8.46 9.63 6.63
C VAL A 230 -9.18 10.19 5.39
N GLN A 231 -8.49 10.98 4.57
CA GLN A 231 -9.08 11.54 3.35
C GLN A 231 -9.50 10.45 2.37
N LEU A 232 -8.63 9.46 2.12
CA LEU A 232 -8.92 8.32 1.23
C LEU A 232 -10.17 7.54 1.66
N VAL A 233 -10.34 7.33 2.97
CA VAL A 233 -11.54 6.66 3.52
C VAL A 233 -12.76 7.55 3.38
N THR A 234 -12.67 8.85 3.68
CA THR A 234 -13.78 9.81 3.50
C THR A 234 -14.26 9.82 2.05
N ASP A 235 -13.34 9.94 1.09
CA ASP A 235 -13.65 9.98 -0.35
C ASP A 235 -14.28 8.66 -0.82
N LEU A 236 -13.77 7.52 -0.33
CA LEU A 236 -14.35 6.22 -0.64
C LEU A 236 -15.77 6.08 -0.10
N LEU A 237 -16.03 6.47 1.14
CA LEU A 237 -17.37 6.39 1.75
C LEU A 237 -18.37 7.25 1.00
N ALA A 238 -17.98 8.48 0.64
CA ALA A 238 -18.82 9.38 -0.16
C ALA A 238 -19.19 8.77 -1.53
N ASP A 239 -18.25 8.05 -2.15
CA ASP A 239 -18.47 7.35 -3.42
C ASP A 239 -19.37 6.11 -3.27
N LEU A 240 -19.21 5.33 -2.18
CA LEU A 240 -19.99 4.11 -1.97
C LEU A 240 -21.43 4.44 -1.58
N ASP A 241 -21.63 5.44 -0.71
CA ASP A 241 -22.96 5.81 -0.25
C ASP A 241 -23.11 7.27 0.21
N CYS A 242 -23.69 8.10 -0.66
CA CYS A 242 -24.03 9.49 -0.37
C CYS A 242 -25.22 9.69 0.60
N THR A 243 -25.94 8.62 0.98
CA THR A 243 -27.09 8.72 1.89
C THR A 243 -26.72 8.71 3.36
N VAL A 244 -25.47 8.37 3.68
CA VAL A 244 -24.92 8.29 5.03
C VAL A 244 -23.83 9.34 5.18
N ARG A 245 -23.83 10.06 6.30
CA ARG A 245 -22.77 11.01 6.63
C ARG A 245 -21.53 10.26 7.12
N PRO A 246 -20.38 10.36 6.43
CA PRO A 246 -19.14 9.80 6.95
C PRO A 246 -18.54 10.72 8.03
N ARG A 247 -18.10 10.13 9.13
CA ARG A 247 -17.27 10.78 10.16
C ARG A 247 -15.99 9.98 10.36
N VAL A 248 -14.94 10.35 9.65
CA VAL A 248 -13.66 9.64 9.69
C VAL A 248 -12.70 10.37 10.62
N VAL A 249 -12.15 9.67 11.62
CA VAL A 249 -11.31 10.26 12.67
C VAL A 249 -10.07 9.42 12.93
N PRO A 250 -8.91 10.04 13.22
CA PRO A 250 -7.75 9.30 13.68
C PRO A 250 -8.00 8.69 15.07
N ILE A 251 -7.52 7.47 15.31
CA ILE A 251 -7.57 6.81 16.61
C ILE A 251 -6.18 6.36 17.05
N THR A 252 -5.82 6.63 18.30
CA THR A 252 -4.52 6.28 18.90
C THR A 252 -4.64 5.15 19.93
N ASP A 253 -5.84 4.64 20.14
CA ASP A 253 -6.14 3.50 21.01
C ASP A 253 -7.27 2.64 20.40
N PRO A 254 -7.43 1.38 20.82
CA PRO A 254 -8.43 0.46 20.26
C PRO A 254 -9.89 0.86 20.47
N LEU A 255 -10.19 1.78 21.41
CA LEU A 255 -11.56 2.16 21.78
C LEU A 255 -12.02 3.34 20.93
N GLY A 256 -11.18 4.38 20.81
CA GLY A 256 -11.51 5.59 20.06
C GLY A 256 -12.85 6.21 20.50
N PRO A 257 -13.64 6.74 19.55
CA PRO A 257 -14.94 7.38 19.85
C PRO A 257 -15.97 6.44 20.54
N THR A 258 -15.81 5.13 20.39
CA THR A 258 -16.79 4.15 20.91
C THR A 258 -16.83 4.08 22.44
N ALA A 259 -15.78 4.54 23.12
CA ALA A 259 -15.75 4.64 24.58
C ALA A 259 -16.29 5.98 25.13
N THR A 260 -16.65 6.92 24.27
CA THR A 260 -17.10 8.26 24.69
C THR A 260 -18.48 8.63 24.16
N GLU A 261 -18.90 8.08 23.03
CA GLU A 261 -20.14 8.46 22.36
C GLU A 261 -21.28 7.50 22.71
N ALA A 262 -22.26 8.01 23.48
CA ALA A 262 -23.36 7.21 24.02
C ALA A 262 -24.37 6.75 22.96
N ASP A 263 -24.50 7.50 21.86
CA ASP A 263 -25.51 7.33 20.81
C ASP A 263 -25.07 6.41 19.67
N LEU A 264 -23.85 5.88 19.70
CA LEU A 264 -23.43 4.81 18.79
C LEU A 264 -24.15 3.50 19.15
N GLN A 265 -24.74 2.84 18.15
CA GLN A 265 -25.63 1.70 18.36
C GLN A 265 -25.03 0.37 17.89
N LEU A 266 -24.24 0.39 16.81
CA LEU A 266 -23.62 -0.80 16.21
C LEU A 266 -22.11 -0.60 16.05
N LEU A 267 -21.32 -1.59 16.44
CA LEU A 267 -19.90 -1.72 16.13
C LEU A 267 -19.70 -2.81 15.08
N VAL A 268 -19.14 -2.45 13.93
CA VAL A 268 -18.74 -3.41 12.90
C VAL A 268 -17.26 -3.73 13.02
N VAL A 269 -16.93 -5.01 13.14
CA VAL A 269 -15.56 -5.51 13.28
C VAL A 269 -15.28 -6.61 12.26
N SER A 270 -14.01 -6.82 11.93
CA SER A 270 -13.57 -8.03 11.24
C SER A 270 -13.41 -9.18 12.23
N GLU A 271 -13.36 -10.42 11.75
CA GLU A 271 -13.04 -11.58 12.59
C GLU A 271 -11.76 -11.39 13.42
N GLU A 272 -10.74 -10.72 12.86
CA GLU A 272 -9.47 -10.45 13.56
C GLU A 272 -9.59 -9.43 14.68
N THR A 273 -10.52 -8.49 14.53
CA THR A 273 -10.70 -7.38 15.47
C THR A 273 -11.84 -7.64 16.46
N ARG A 274 -12.38 -8.86 16.51
CA ARG A 274 -13.44 -9.26 17.45
C ARG A 274 -13.06 -9.03 18.91
N ARG A 275 -11.80 -9.24 19.28
CA ARG A 275 -11.30 -8.92 20.64
C ARG A 275 -11.43 -7.42 20.97
N GLY A 276 -11.31 -6.54 19.98
CA GLY A 276 -11.54 -5.11 20.14
C GLY A 276 -12.99 -4.80 20.52
N ALA A 277 -13.96 -5.52 19.96
CA ALA A 277 -15.37 -5.35 20.33
C ALA A 277 -15.64 -5.69 21.81
N GLN A 278 -14.98 -6.73 22.34
CA GLN A 278 -15.06 -7.07 23.77
C GLN A 278 -14.48 -5.94 24.64
N MET A 279 -13.33 -5.37 24.26
CA MET A 279 -12.74 -4.24 24.98
C MET A 279 -13.66 -3.01 25.00
N VAL A 280 -14.34 -2.72 23.87
CA VAL A 280 -15.34 -1.65 23.78
C VAL A 280 -16.52 -1.95 24.70
N ALA A 281 -17.06 -3.16 24.67
CA ALA A 281 -18.18 -3.55 25.53
C ALA A 281 -17.83 -3.42 27.04
N ASP A 282 -16.64 -3.86 27.44
CA ASP A 282 -16.15 -3.74 28.81
C ASP A 282 -16.01 -2.27 29.25
N GLU A 283 -15.39 -1.44 28.42
CA GLU A 283 -15.19 -0.03 28.74
C GLU A 283 -16.52 0.74 28.76
N ARG A 284 -17.46 0.44 27.85
CA ARG A 284 -18.80 1.03 27.87
C ARG A 284 -19.58 0.67 29.13
N ARG A 285 -19.51 -0.59 29.59
CA ARG A 285 -20.10 -1.01 30.88
C ARG A 285 -19.48 -0.26 32.05
N ARG A 286 -18.16 -0.15 32.08
CA ARG A 286 -17.43 0.60 33.12
C ARG A 286 -17.85 2.08 33.16
N ARG A 287 -18.10 2.68 32.00
CA ARG A 287 -18.52 4.09 31.85
C ARG A 287 -20.03 4.30 31.89
N GLN A 288 -20.82 3.26 32.13
CA GLN A 288 -22.29 3.31 32.16
C GLN A 288 -22.90 3.85 30.84
N LEU A 289 -22.26 3.56 29.71
CA LEU A 289 -22.79 3.89 28.38
C LEU A 289 -23.75 2.79 27.89
N PRO A 290 -24.73 3.11 27.02
CA PRO A 290 -25.62 2.10 26.42
C PRO A 290 -24.82 0.98 25.73
N PRO A 291 -25.25 -0.29 25.80
CA PRO A 291 -24.59 -1.36 25.08
C PRO A 291 -24.65 -1.11 23.57
N MET A 292 -23.63 -1.62 22.86
CA MET A 292 -23.59 -1.60 21.39
C MET A 292 -23.76 -3.02 20.87
N ASP A 293 -24.54 -3.15 19.81
CA ASP A 293 -24.60 -4.36 19.02
C ASP A 293 -23.26 -4.55 18.28
N VAL A 294 -22.89 -5.80 17.99
CA VAL A 294 -21.64 -6.12 17.29
C VAL A 294 -21.95 -6.96 16.06
N TYR A 295 -21.46 -6.51 14.90
CA TYR A 295 -21.53 -7.28 13.66
C TYR A 295 -20.12 -7.63 13.19
N THR A 296 -19.86 -8.92 12.99
CA THR A 296 -18.55 -9.42 12.56
C THR A 296 -18.56 -9.75 11.06
N VAL A 297 -17.62 -9.18 10.29
CA VAL A 297 -17.39 -9.51 8.87
C VAL A 297 -16.26 -10.53 8.69
N PRO A 298 -16.42 -11.47 7.74
CA PRO A 298 -15.39 -12.47 7.45
C PRO A 298 -14.18 -11.88 6.74
N LEU A 299 -13.05 -12.59 6.82
CA LEU A 299 -11.84 -12.22 6.08
C LEU A 299 -11.87 -12.73 4.64
N LEU A 300 -11.52 -11.86 3.69
CA LEU A 300 -11.36 -12.25 2.30
C LEU A 300 -10.01 -12.95 2.10
N ALA A 301 -10.03 -14.16 1.54
CA ALA A 301 -8.83 -14.90 1.16
C ALA A 301 -8.00 -14.11 0.12
N ALA A 302 -6.68 -14.17 0.22
CA ALA A 302 -5.78 -13.60 -0.77
C ALA A 302 -5.59 -14.60 -1.94
N PRO A 303 -6.12 -14.32 -3.14
CA PRO A 303 -5.74 -15.12 -4.30
C PRO A 303 -4.25 -14.90 -4.62
N ASP A 304 -3.60 -15.94 -5.11
CA ASP A 304 -2.20 -15.90 -5.60
C ASP A 304 -1.19 -15.38 -4.57
N ARG A 305 -1.35 -15.78 -3.30
CA ARG A 305 -0.42 -15.40 -2.23
C ARG A 305 0.96 -16.06 -2.40
N GLN A 306 2.01 -15.32 -2.09
CA GLN A 306 3.34 -15.90 -1.94
C GLN A 306 3.49 -16.59 -0.56
N ALA A 307 4.49 -17.46 -0.41
CA ALA A 307 4.68 -18.23 0.83
C ALA A 307 4.85 -17.36 2.09
N ALA A 308 5.49 -16.20 1.96
CA ALA A 308 5.70 -15.24 3.05
C ALA A 308 4.50 -14.30 3.32
N GLU A 309 3.46 -14.35 2.48
CA GLU A 309 2.28 -13.46 2.57
C GLU A 309 1.17 -14.08 3.44
N GLU A 310 0.35 -13.20 4.04
CA GLU A 310 -0.81 -13.60 4.82
C GLU A 310 -1.85 -14.36 3.96
N PRO A 311 -2.62 -15.31 4.52
CA PRO A 311 -3.64 -16.05 3.79
C PRO A 311 -4.85 -15.20 3.34
N LYS A 312 -4.98 -13.99 3.89
CA LYS A 312 -6.06 -13.03 3.62
C LYS A 312 -5.52 -11.78 2.92
N ILE A 313 -6.41 -11.04 2.26
CA ILE A 313 -6.09 -9.73 1.71
C ILE A 313 -5.82 -8.75 2.86
N SER A 314 -4.62 -8.16 2.91
CA SER A 314 -4.23 -7.23 3.98
C SER A 314 -3.27 -6.12 3.55
N SER A 315 -3.26 -5.02 4.31
CA SER A 315 -2.28 -3.93 4.15
C SER A 315 -0.83 -4.37 4.34
N SER A 316 -0.58 -5.40 5.15
CA SER A 316 0.77 -5.97 5.32
C SER A 316 1.27 -6.52 3.99
N THR A 317 0.47 -7.37 3.35
CA THR A 317 0.79 -7.97 2.05
C THR A 317 0.97 -6.92 0.96
N LEU A 318 0.12 -5.88 0.92
CA LEU A 318 0.30 -4.78 -0.03
C LEU A 318 1.63 -4.05 0.14
N ARG A 319 2.03 -3.76 1.38
CA ARG A 319 3.34 -3.13 1.65
C ARG A 319 4.50 -4.04 1.30
N MET A 320 4.37 -5.35 1.53
CA MET A 320 5.36 -6.34 1.08
C MET A 320 5.52 -6.33 -0.44
N ARG A 321 4.41 -6.30 -1.20
CA ARG A 321 4.43 -6.26 -2.67
C ARG A 321 5.04 -4.97 -3.23
N ARG A 322 4.97 -3.85 -2.50
CA ARG A 322 5.63 -2.59 -2.86
C ARG A 322 7.16 -2.63 -2.71
N LEU A 323 7.71 -3.58 -1.96
CA LEU A 323 9.17 -3.71 -1.87
C LEU A 323 9.76 -4.08 -3.24
N GLY A 324 10.93 -3.50 -3.53
CA GLY A 324 11.57 -3.65 -4.84
C GLY A 324 10.83 -2.96 -6.00
N THR A 325 9.85 -2.09 -5.71
CA THR A 325 9.24 -1.20 -6.72
C THR A 325 9.66 0.24 -6.46
N ALA A 326 9.78 1.04 -7.51
CA ALA A 326 10.12 2.45 -7.38
C ALA A 326 8.96 3.23 -6.75
N ARG A 327 9.23 3.96 -5.67
CA ARG A 327 8.26 4.79 -4.94
C ARG A 327 8.11 6.19 -5.52
N ARG A 328 9.07 6.60 -6.34
CA ARG A 328 9.12 7.89 -7.05
C ARG A 328 9.51 7.63 -8.50
N PRO A 329 9.11 8.50 -9.44
CA PRO A 329 9.57 8.41 -10.83
C PRO A 329 11.09 8.39 -10.87
N ARG A 330 11.65 7.50 -11.70
CA ARG A 330 13.08 7.47 -11.99
C ARG A 330 13.39 8.54 -13.01
N LEU A 331 14.56 9.14 -12.87
CA LEU A 331 15.00 10.19 -13.81
C LEU A 331 15.38 9.61 -15.18
N GLY A 332 15.61 8.29 -15.30
CA GLY A 332 15.89 7.59 -16.57
C GLY A 332 17.27 7.87 -17.15
N VAL A 333 17.86 9.02 -16.83
CA VAL A 333 19.18 9.45 -17.30
C VAL A 333 20.20 9.51 -16.16
N PRO A 334 21.45 9.04 -16.38
CA PRO A 334 22.55 9.29 -15.45
C PRO A 334 22.81 10.79 -15.29
N ARG A 335 23.04 11.26 -14.07
CA ARG A 335 23.46 12.65 -13.80
C ARG A 335 24.79 13.00 -14.45
N ARG A 336 25.65 12.00 -14.67
CA ARG A 336 26.96 12.18 -15.31
C ARG A 336 26.85 11.76 -16.76
N ALA A 337 26.88 12.73 -17.67
CA ALA A 337 26.92 12.48 -19.10
C ALA A 337 28.09 11.54 -19.44
N GLY A 338 27.80 10.42 -20.12
CA GLY A 338 28.79 9.41 -20.47
C GLY A 338 29.28 8.51 -19.32
N GLY A 339 28.79 8.72 -18.09
CA GLY A 339 29.12 7.93 -16.90
C GLY A 339 28.10 6.84 -16.56
N PRO A 340 28.35 6.06 -15.50
CA PRO A 340 27.42 5.01 -15.05
C PRO A 340 26.16 5.62 -14.42
N TYR A 341 25.08 4.85 -14.37
CA TYR A 341 23.95 5.12 -13.50
C TYR A 341 24.28 4.67 -12.06
N VAL A 342 24.13 5.54 -11.07
CA VAL A 342 24.62 5.35 -9.70
C VAL A 342 23.48 5.16 -8.71
N ILE A 343 23.40 3.97 -8.14
CA ILE A 343 22.50 3.63 -7.04
C ILE A 343 23.23 3.86 -5.72
N GLY A 344 22.72 4.77 -4.89
CA GLY A 344 23.14 4.88 -3.49
C GLY A 344 22.45 3.83 -2.64
N LEU A 345 23.19 2.83 -2.16
CA LEU A 345 22.64 1.78 -1.29
C LEU A 345 22.95 2.08 0.17
N THR A 346 21.90 2.24 0.98
CA THR A 346 22.01 2.51 2.42
C THR A 346 21.07 1.63 3.24
N GLY A 347 21.14 1.73 4.57
CA GLY A 347 20.34 0.95 5.51
C GLY A 347 20.91 1.01 6.92
N SER A 348 20.05 0.80 7.92
CA SER A 348 20.46 0.78 9.33
C SER A 348 21.45 -0.35 9.63
N ALA A 349 22.14 -0.27 10.77
CA ALA A 349 22.99 -1.37 11.22
C ALA A 349 22.22 -2.69 11.25
N ALA A 350 22.84 -3.76 10.74
CA ALA A 350 22.26 -5.10 10.65
C ALA A 350 21.00 -5.25 9.77
N SER A 351 20.69 -4.25 8.93
CA SER A 351 19.60 -4.30 7.92
C SER A 351 19.82 -5.27 6.75
N GLY A 352 21.01 -5.86 6.64
CA GLY A 352 21.35 -6.76 5.53
C GLY A 352 21.80 -6.05 4.24
N LYS A 353 22.16 -4.76 4.31
CA LYS A 353 22.71 -3.96 3.20
C LYS A 353 23.76 -4.69 2.34
N SER A 354 24.80 -5.26 2.96
CA SER A 354 25.85 -6.01 2.23
C SER A 354 25.34 -7.29 1.56
N SER A 355 24.21 -7.85 2.01
CA SER A 355 23.53 -8.96 1.33
C SER A 355 22.90 -8.47 0.03
N VAL A 356 22.20 -7.32 0.08
CA VAL A 356 21.62 -6.67 -1.11
C VAL A 356 22.69 -6.27 -2.11
N ALA A 357 23.79 -5.67 -1.64
CA ALA A 357 24.93 -5.28 -2.49
C ALA A 357 25.50 -6.48 -3.27
N ARG A 358 25.69 -7.64 -2.62
CA ARG A 358 26.17 -8.87 -3.28
C ARG A 358 25.20 -9.40 -4.33
N ARG A 359 23.90 -9.31 -4.08
CA ARG A 359 22.87 -9.73 -5.06
C ARG A 359 22.90 -8.83 -6.30
N LEU A 360 23.01 -7.51 -6.11
CA LEU A 360 23.17 -6.55 -7.19
C LEU A 360 24.46 -6.79 -7.99
N ALA A 361 25.57 -7.09 -7.31
CA ALA A 361 26.81 -7.48 -7.99
C ALA A 361 26.61 -8.73 -8.87
N GLY A 362 25.89 -9.73 -8.37
CA GLY A 362 25.54 -10.93 -9.13
C GLY A 362 24.67 -10.67 -10.37
N LEU A 363 23.96 -9.54 -10.40
CA LEU A 363 23.16 -9.09 -11.55
C LEU A 363 23.94 -8.17 -12.51
N GLY A 364 25.21 -7.89 -12.23
CA GLY A 364 26.11 -7.11 -13.08
C GLY A 364 26.40 -5.68 -12.60
N ALA A 365 25.97 -5.29 -11.40
CA ALA A 365 26.28 -3.98 -10.85
C ALA A 365 27.72 -3.88 -10.33
N HIS A 366 28.37 -2.73 -10.54
CA HIS A 366 29.69 -2.43 -9.98
C HIS A 366 29.55 -1.87 -8.56
N VAL A 367 29.85 -2.68 -7.54
CA VAL A 367 29.73 -2.27 -6.14
C VAL A 367 30.97 -1.53 -5.66
N ILE A 368 30.78 -0.30 -5.18
CA ILE A 368 31.78 0.53 -4.53
C ILE A 368 31.45 0.57 -3.04
N ASP A 369 32.28 -0.12 -2.25
CA ASP A 369 32.13 -0.25 -0.80
C ASP A 369 32.76 0.97 -0.09
N CYS A 370 31.92 1.87 0.41
CA CYS A 370 32.38 3.10 1.07
C CYS A 370 33.04 2.85 2.43
N ASP A 371 32.74 1.73 3.10
CA ASP A 371 33.41 1.39 4.36
C ASP A 371 34.89 1.05 4.08
N LYS A 372 35.17 0.35 2.97
CA LYS A 372 36.55 0.13 2.50
C LYS A 372 37.23 1.43 2.04
N LEU A 373 36.50 2.32 1.36
CA LEU A 373 37.04 3.63 0.98
C LEU A 373 37.36 4.48 2.21
N GLY A 374 36.58 4.39 3.28
CA GLY A 374 36.87 5.03 4.56
C GLY A 374 38.23 4.61 5.11
N HIS A 375 38.55 3.31 5.09
CA HIS A 375 39.87 2.85 5.52
C HIS A 375 41.01 3.35 4.62
N ALA A 376 40.76 3.50 3.32
CA ALA A 376 41.74 4.00 2.37
C ALA A 376 41.92 5.52 2.47
N ALA A 377 40.90 6.26 2.90
CA ALA A 377 40.89 7.72 2.98
C ALA A 377 42.01 8.25 3.90
N TYR A 378 42.28 7.56 5.01
CA TYR A 378 43.32 7.91 5.96
C TYR A 378 44.49 6.91 5.97
N ALA A 379 44.77 6.26 4.84
CA ALA A 379 46.00 5.47 4.69
C ALA A 379 47.24 6.34 4.99
N PRO A 380 48.39 5.75 5.39
CA PRO A 380 49.61 6.50 5.63
C PRO A 380 49.94 7.44 4.45
N ASP A 381 50.52 8.60 4.77
CA ASP A 381 50.94 9.63 3.82
C ASP A 381 49.81 10.31 3.02
N THR A 382 48.55 10.08 3.38
CA THR A 382 47.41 10.84 2.82
C THR A 382 47.20 12.17 3.56
N PRO A 383 46.61 13.20 2.91
CA PRO A 383 46.25 14.45 3.57
C PRO A 383 45.29 14.24 4.75
N CYS A 384 44.30 13.35 4.60
CA CYS A 384 43.36 13.02 5.66
C CYS A 384 44.07 12.37 6.86
N HIS A 385 45.05 11.48 6.63
CA HIS A 385 45.88 10.91 7.71
C HIS A 385 46.62 12.00 8.51
N ALA A 386 47.26 12.95 7.83
CA ALA A 386 47.95 14.07 8.48
C ALA A 386 46.97 14.96 9.30
N GLN A 387 45.80 15.24 8.74
CA GLN A 387 44.77 16.04 9.41
C GLN A 387 44.20 15.33 10.66
N LEU A 388 44.00 14.01 10.61
CA LEU A 388 43.54 13.24 11.77
C LEU A 388 44.57 13.25 12.90
N ARG A 389 45.87 13.14 12.59
CA ARG A 389 46.95 13.27 13.58
C ARG A 389 46.92 14.63 14.28
N GLN A 390 46.69 15.70 13.51
CA GLN A 390 46.58 17.04 14.06
C GLN A 390 45.34 17.19 14.97
N LEU A 391 44.22 16.58 14.60
CA LEU A 391 42.95 16.72 15.32
C LEU A 391 42.87 15.90 16.61
N PHE A 392 43.43 14.68 16.60
CA PHE A 392 43.24 13.69 17.66
C PHE A 392 44.53 13.25 18.34
N GLY A 393 45.70 13.73 17.89
CA GLY A 393 47.00 13.43 18.48
C GLY A 393 47.77 12.32 17.76
N GLU A 394 49.01 12.09 18.19
CA GLU A 394 49.86 11.01 17.67
C GLU A 394 49.50 9.64 18.26
N ASP A 395 48.77 9.60 19.37
CA ASP A 395 48.39 8.38 20.08
C ASP A 395 47.42 7.51 19.27
N ILE A 396 46.71 8.08 18.29
CA ILE A 396 45.86 7.34 17.35
C ILE A 396 46.63 6.63 16.23
N VAL A 397 47.96 6.78 16.15
CA VAL A 397 48.81 6.13 15.13
C VAL A 397 49.45 4.87 15.73
N ALA A 398 49.32 3.75 15.03
CA ALA A 398 49.94 2.48 15.39
C ALA A 398 51.43 2.45 14.99
N ALA A 399 52.16 1.43 15.46
CA ALA A 399 53.59 1.29 15.17
C ALA A 399 53.92 1.11 13.68
N ASP A 400 52.95 0.65 12.87
CA ASP A 400 53.09 0.50 11.42
C ASP A 400 52.75 1.79 10.64
N GLY A 401 52.51 2.89 11.35
CA GLY A 401 52.17 4.19 10.77
C GLY A 401 50.71 4.34 10.33
N ARG A 402 49.84 3.34 10.55
CA ARG A 402 48.41 3.44 10.25
C ARG A 402 47.61 3.97 11.44
N ILE A 403 46.41 4.49 11.17
CA ILE A 403 45.46 4.85 12.24
C ILE A 403 44.97 3.59 12.98
N ASP A 404 45.17 3.57 14.30
CA ASP A 404 44.55 2.64 15.22
C ASP A 404 43.08 3.03 15.44
N ARG A 405 42.18 2.32 14.75
CA ARG A 405 40.73 2.54 14.79
C ARG A 405 40.13 2.34 16.19
N GLN A 406 40.74 1.50 17.03
CA GLN A 406 40.25 1.28 18.39
C GLN A 406 40.54 2.52 19.25
N ARG A 407 41.74 3.09 19.12
CA ARG A 407 42.11 4.33 19.81
C ARG A 407 41.34 5.53 19.28
N LEU A 408 41.27 5.70 17.96
CA LEU A 408 40.45 6.75 17.36
C LEU A 408 38.98 6.64 17.77
N GLY A 409 38.45 5.40 17.82
CA GLY A 409 37.11 5.13 18.34
C GLY A 409 36.92 5.63 19.76
N ALA A 410 37.88 5.41 20.66
CA ALA A 410 37.80 5.88 22.04
C ALA A 410 37.75 7.41 22.16
N HIS A 411 38.34 8.15 21.21
CA HIS A 411 38.28 9.61 21.15
C HIS A 411 36.93 10.16 20.65
N VAL A 412 36.24 9.42 19.76
CA VAL A 412 35.03 9.93 19.08
C VAL A 412 33.73 9.33 19.60
N PHE A 413 33.77 8.12 20.16
CA PHE A 413 32.55 7.48 20.68
C PHE A 413 32.09 8.13 21.98
N GLY A 414 30.87 8.68 21.96
CA GLY A 414 30.29 9.38 23.11
C GLY A 414 30.53 10.89 23.11
N ASP A 415 31.30 11.42 22.16
CA ASP A 415 31.50 12.86 21.95
C ASP A 415 31.01 13.26 20.53
N PRO A 416 29.80 13.84 20.42
CA PRO A 416 29.26 14.29 19.14
C PRO A 416 30.12 15.34 18.42
N ALA A 417 30.85 16.19 19.16
CA ALA A 417 31.70 17.21 18.57
C ALA A 417 32.99 16.59 18.00
N ALA A 418 33.59 15.63 18.71
CA ALA A 418 34.72 14.85 18.21
C ALA A 418 34.33 14.01 16.98
N LEU A 419 33.18 13.34 17.01
CA LEU A 419 32.67 12.58 15.87
C LEU A 419 32.42 13.48 14.65
N ARG A 420 31.91 14.68 14.87
CA ARG A 420 31.75 15.67 13.79
C ARG A 420 33.09 16.07 13.18
N ARG A 421 34.10 16.40 13.99
CA ARG A 421 35.45 16.72 13.48
C ARG A 421 36.07 15.57 12.67
N LEU A 422 35.86 14.33 13.10
CA LEU A 422 36.31 13.15 12.35
C LEU A 422 35.59 13.06 11.00
N THR A 423 34.27 13.17 10.99
CA THR A 423 33.45 13.01 9.79
C THR A 423 33.66 14.15 8.79
N ASP A 424 33.79 15.40 9.25
CA ASP A 424 34.12 16.57 8.43
C ASP A 424 35.48 16.42 7.72
N CYS A 425 36.43 15.68 8.31
CA CYS A 425 37.73 15.36 7.72
C CYS A 425 37.65 14.18 6.73
N VAL A 426 36.96 13.11 7.12
CA VAL A 426 37.03 11.82 6.40
C VAL A 426 36.02 11.75 5.25
N TRP A 427 34.81 12.28 5.41
CA TRP A 427 33.74 12.12 4.40
C TRP A 427 34.05 12.78 3.05
N PRO A 428 34.63 14.00 2.98
CA PRO A 428 35.03 14.58 1.71
C PRO A 428 36.06 13.71 0.96
N GLU A 429 36.98 13.09 1.69
CA GLU A 429 37.99 12.21 1.10
C GLU A 429 37.38 10.89 0.60
N ILE A 430 36.42 10.32 1.32
CA ILE A 430 35.65 9.15 0.83
C ILE A 430 34.91 9.49 -0.46
N ALA A 431 34.21 10.63 -0.49
CA ALA A 431 33.47 11.06 -1.68
C ALA A 431 34.41 11.22 -2.88
N ARG A 432 35.57 11.86 -2.69
CA ARG A 432 36.60 12.02 -3.73
C ARG A 432 37.13 10.68 -4.25
N LEU A 433 37.35 9.70 -3.37
CA LEU A 433 37.74 8.35 -3.77
C LEU A 433 36.61 7.61 -4.52
N ALA A 434 35.37 7.77 -4.08
CA ALA A 434 34.20 7.19 -4.75
C ALA A 434 34.01 7.78 -6.15
N GLU A 435 34.13 9.11 -6.31
CA GLU A 435 34.09 9.79 -7.61
C GLU A 435 35.14 9.25 -8.57
N ARG A 436 36.38 9.05 -8.10
CA ARG A 436 37.44 8.43 -8.92
C ARG A 436 37.08 7.02 -9.38
N ARG A 437 36.45 6.22 -8.51
CA ARG A 437 36.01 4.86 -8.86
C ARG A 437 34.86 4.89 -9.88
N LEU A 438 33.92 5.83 -9.71
CA LEU A 438 32.80 6.01 -10.62
C LEU A 438 33.25 6.53 -11.99
N ALA A 439 34.25 7.41 -12.05
CA ALA A 439 34.81 7.94 -13.29
C ALA A 439 35.55 6.89 -14.13
N ALA A 440 35.89 5.73 -13.56
CA ALA A 440 36.47 4.61 -14.29
C ALA A 440 35.41 3.72 -14.97
N LEU A 441 34.11 4.02 -14.78
CA LEU A 441 32.98 3.32 -15.39
C LEU A 441 32.39 4.16 -16.52
N GLY A 442 31.88 3.51 -17.56
CA GLY A 442 31.30 4.13 -18.73
C GLY A 442 29.77 4.12 -18.76
N ALA A 443 29.22 4.74 -19.80
CA ALA A 443 27.79 4.76 -20.09
C ALA A 443 27.18 3.35 -20.17
N GLY A 444 25.92 3.21 -19.76
CA GLY A 444 25.19 1.94 -19.76
C GLY A 444 25.56 0.97 -18.63
N GLN A 445 26.62 1.27 -17.86
CA GLN A 445 26.96 0.53 -16.64
C GLN A 445 26.17 1.05 -15.45
N VAL A 446 25.89 0.17 -14.48
CA VAL A 446 25.25 0.53 -13.21
C VAL A 446 26.26 0.34 -12.09
N ALA A 447 26.42 1.37 -11.27
CA ALA A 447 27.25 1.35 -10.07
C ALA A 447 26.37 1.37 -8.81
N VAL A 448 26.83 0.71 -7.75
CA VAL A 448 26.19 0.72 -6.43
C VAL A 448 27.16 1.31 -5.43
N LEU A 449 26.86 2.50 -4.92
CA LEU A 449 27.60 3.14 -3.85
C LEU A 449 27.07 2.61 -2.50
N ASP A 450 27.75 1.63 -1.92
CA ASP A 450 27.34 0.96 -0.69
C ASP A 450 27.84 1.73 0.54
N ALA A 451 26.97 2.53 1.17
CA ALA A 451 27.31 3.43 2.27
C ALA A 451 26.27 3.44 3.39
N ALA A 452 26.69 3.10 4.62
CA ALA A 452 25.80 3.14 5.79
C ALA A 452 25.36 4.57 6.15
N VAL A 453 26.24 5.55 5.93
CA VAL A 453 26.04 6.99 6.24
C VAL A 453 25.68 7.82 5.00
N LEU A 454 25.14 7.18 3.96
CA LEU A 454 24.89 7.81 2.65
C LEU A 454 24.11 9.13 2.77
N LEU A 455 23.03 9.13 3.55
CA LEU A 455 22.13 10.26 3.71
C LEU A 455 22.70 11.28 4.70
N GLU A 456 23.28 10.79 5.79
CA GLU A 456 23.93 11.61 6.82
C GLU A 456 25.10 12.43 6.23
N ALA A 457 25.81 11.87 5.24
CA ALA A 457 26.92 12.52 4.54
C ALA A 457 26.51 13.34 3.30
N GLY A 458 25.23 13.33 2.92
CA GLY A 458 24.72 14.04 1.73
C GLY A 458 25.19 13.45 0.39
N TRP A 459 25.69 12.22 0.38
CA TRP A 459 26.22 11.56 -0.82
C TRP A 459 25.11 11.10 -1.78
N ASP A 460 23.88 10.95 -1.30
CA ASP A 460 22.71 10.72 -2.14
C ASP A 460 22.50 11.87 -3.13
N ALA A 461 22.61 13.12 -2.66
CA ALA A 461 22.48 14.29 -3.51
C ALA A 461 23.76 14.57 -4.32
N GLN A 462 24.93 14.25 -3.78
CA GLN A 462 26.21 14.54 -4.44
C GLN A 462 26.59 13.52 -5.53
N LEU A 463 26.36 12.23 -5.29
CA LEU A 463 26.98 11.14 -6.07
C LEU A 463 26.00 10.20 -6.76
N CYS A 464 24.73 10.18 -6.34
CA CYS A 464 23.77 9.14 -6.73
C CYS A 464 22.65 9.68 -7.64
N ASP A 465 22.17 8.82 -8.53
CA ASP A 465 20.99 9.08 -9.36
C ASP A 465 19.70 8.67 -8.63
N GLU A 466 19.75 7.57 -7.89
CA GLU A 466 18.66 7.09 -7.04
C GLU A 466 19.16 6.46 -5.73
N VAL A 467 18.28 6.39 -4.73
CA VAL A 467 18.59 5.83 -3.40
C VAL A 467 17.82 4.54 -3.16
N TRP A 468 18.54 3.48 -2.79
CA TRP A 468 17.99 2.19 -2.37
C TRP A 468 18.24 1.98 -0.89
N VAL A 469 17.21 1.56 -0.16
CA VAL A 469 17.29 1.33 1.29
C VAL A 469 17.07 -0.15 1.60
N ALA A 470 18.03 -0.77 2.25
CA ALA A 470 17.87 -2.05 2.93
C ALA A 470 17.24 -1.83 4.31
N LEU A 471 16.14 -2.53 4.58
CA LEU A 471 15.28 -2.33 5.74
C LEU A 471 15.05 -3.63 6.51
N VAL A 472 15.03 -3.53 7.84
CA VAL A 472 14.36 -4.47 8.74
C VAL A 472 13.75 -3.69 9.91
N PRO A 473 12.72 -4.22 10.60
CA PRO A 473 12.22 -3.61 11.82
C PRO A 473 13.32 -3.41 12.86
N ARG A 474 13.22 -2.36 13.69
CA ARG A 474 14.22 -2.04 14.73
C ARG A 474 14.54 -3.23 15.63
N ASP A 475 13.52 -3.97 16.06
CA ASP A 475 13.70 -5.13 16.94
C ASP A 475 14.48 -6.25 16.26
N GLU A 476 14.34 -6.41 14.94
CA GLU A 476 15.14 -7.36 14.16
C GLU A 476 16.58 -6.88 13.98
N ALA A 477 16.78 -5.58 13.69
CA ALA A 477 18.11 -4.99 13.62
C ALA A 477 18.87 -5.17 14.94
N LEU A 478 18.18 -4.93 16.07
CA LEU A 478 18.72 -5.11 17.42
C LEU A 478 19.15 -6.57 17.67
N ARG A 479 18.25 -7.53 17.41
CA ARG A 479 18.54 -8.96 17.54
C ARG A 479 19.73 -9.39 16.70
N ARG A 480 19.80 -8.93 15.44
CA ARG A 480 20.91 -9.23 14.53
C ARG A 480 22.23 -8.60 15.01
N ALA A 481 22.20 -7.36 15.47
CA ALA A 481 23.39 -6.67 15.96
C ALA A 481 23.97 -7.34 17.21
N VAL A 482 23.14 -7.69 18.19
CA VAL A 482 23.55 -8.45 19.39
C VAL A 482 24.20 -9.78 18.99
N ARG A 483 23.53 -10.57 18.14
CA ARG A 483 24.03 -11.89 17.72
C ARG A 483 25.33 -11.81 16.92
N ARG A 484 25.44 -10.84 16.00
CA ARG A 484 26.60 -10.71 15.11
C ARG A 484 27.81 -10.10 15.81
N ASP A 485 27.59 -9.07 16.63
CA ASP A 485 28.65 -8.25 17.22
C ASP A 485 29.03 -8.68 18.64
N GLY A 486 28.24 -9.56 19.29
CA GLY A 486 28.50 -10.04 20.65
C GLY A 486 28.36 -8.95 21.73
N ILE A 487 27.60 -7.90 21.45
CA ILE A 487 27.41 -6.74 22.34
C ILE A 487 26.11 -6.83 23.14
N SER A 488 26.00 -6.08 24.23
CA SER A 488 24.75 -5.99 24.99
C SER A 488 23.63 -5.33 24.19
N GLU A 489 22.38 -5.68 24.49
CA GLU A 489 21.20 -5.08 23.87
C GLU A 489 21.18 -3.55 24.02
N GLN A 490 21.56 -3.03 25.20
CA GLN A 490 21.68 -1.59 25.43
C GLN A 490 22.75 -0.91 24.57
N ALA A 491 23.87 -1.59 24.31
CA ALA A 491 24.91 -1.06 23.43
C ALA A 491 24.46 -1.09 21.95
N ALA A 492 23.79 -2.17 21.53
CA ALA A 492 23.20 -2.28 20.19
C ALA A 492 22.11 -1.23 19.96
N ALA A 493 21.22 -1.00 20.94
CA ALA A 493 20.20 0.03 20.90
C ALA A 493 20.80 1.42 20.75
N ARG A 494 21.80 1.77 21.58
CA ARG A 494 22.52 3.06 21.48
C ARG A 494 23.14 3.28 20.10
N ARG A 495 23.68 2.24 19.47
CA ARG A 495 24.23 2.33 18.11
C ARG A 495 23.15 2.59 17.06
N LEU A 496 22.00 1.92 17.17
CA LEU A 496 20.88 2.11 16.25
C LEU A 496 20.27 3.50 16.42
N ASP A 497 20.10 3.97 17.65
CA ASP A 497 19.47 5.25 17.97
C ASP A 497 20.37 6.46 17.62
N ALA A 498 21.68 6.24 17.44
CA ALA A 498 22.61 7.27 16.95
C ALA A 498 22.57 7.47 15.43
N GLN A 499 21.89 6.58 14.70
CA GLN A 499 21.74 6.67 13.25
C GLN A 499 20.40 7.34 12.89
N MET A 500 20.27 7.81 11.65
CA MET A 500 18.97 8.24 11.11
C MET A 500 17.91 7.13 11.32
N SER A 501 16.63 7.48 11.45
CA SER A 501 15.55 6.49 11.64
C SER A 501 15.23 5.71 10.36
N ASN A 502 14.49 4.60 10.46
CA ASN A 502 13.99 3.89 9.27
C ASN A 502 13.02 4.77 8.47
N GLU A 503 12.17 5.53 9.16
CA GLU A 503 11.19 6.44 8.57
C GLU A 503 11.87 7.50 7.69
N GLU A 504 12.92 8.15 8.19
CA GLU A 504 13.70 9.14 7.43
C GLU A 504 14.41 8.51 6.22
N ARG A 505 15.01 7.32 6.37
CA ARG A 505 15.62 6.61 5.23
C ARG A 505 14.61 6.26 4.16
N VAL A 506 13.46 5.72 4.56
CA VAL A 506 12.38 5.37 3.63
C VAL A 506 11.82 6.62 2.96
N ALA A 507 11.76 7.77 3.64
CA ALA A 507 11.35 9.03 3.03
C ALA A 507 12.30 9.50 1.90
N ALA A 508 13.60 9.21 1.99
CA ALA A 508 14.58 9.50 0.94
C ALA A 508 14.64 8.43 -0.18
N ALA A 509 14.15 7.22 0.10
CA ALA A 509 14.31 6.07 -0.78
C ALA A 509 13.50 6.16 -2.08
N THR A 510 14.16 5.89 -3.21
CA THR A 510 13.52 5.56 -4.49
C THR A 510 13.03 4.10 -4.46
N VAL A 511 13.85 3.17 -3.95
CA VAL A 511 13.49 1.76 -3.78
C VAL A 511 13.75 1.33 -2.35
N VAL A 512 12.84 0.53 -1.78
CA VAL A 512 13.02 -0.09 -0.46
C VAL A 512 13.04 -1.60 -0.63
N ILE A 513 14.03 -2.25 -0.02
CA ILE A 513 14.22 -3.70 0.01
C ILE A 513 14.26 -4.15 1.46
N SER A 514 13.48 -5.16 1.80
CA SER A 514 13.49 -5.77 3.13
C SER A 514 14.27 -7.07 3.12
N THR A 515 15.16 -7.25 4.09
CA THR A 515 15.86 -8.52 4.33
C THR A 515 15.27 -9.29 5.52
N LEU A 516 14.02 -9.00 5.90
CA LEU A 516 13.36 -9.59 7.06
C LEU A 516 13.06 -11.08 6.88
N TRP A 517 12.64 -11.48 5.69
CA TRP A 517 12.23 -12.85 5.35
C TRP A 517 13.39 -13.67 4.80
N GLU A 518 13.07 -14.86 4.30
CA GLU A 518 14.00 -15.80 3.70
C GLU A 518 14.82 -15.16 2.55
N PRO A 519 16.06 -15.62 2.32
CA PRO A 519 16.96 -15.08 1.30
C PRO A 519 16.32 -14.97 -0.09
N GLU A 520 15.44 -15.90 -0.46
CA GLU A 520 14.74 -15.97 -1.75
C GLU A 520 13.73 -14.83 -1.89
N VAL A 521 13.04 -14.46 -0.80
CA VAL A 521 12.11 -13.32 -0.77
C VAL A 521 12.87 -12.01 -0.98
N THR A 522 14.09 -11.90 -0.45
CA THR A 522 14.96 -10.75 -0.72
C THR A 522 15.41 -10.75 -2.18
N GLN A 523 15.76 -11.92 -2.74
CA GLN A 523 16.19 -12.06 -4.13
C GLN A 523 15.13 -11.54 -5.10
N GLN A 524 13.87 -11.95 -4.93
CA GLN A 524 12.76 -11.52 -5.77
C GLN A 524 12.57 -9.99 -5.77
N GLN A 525 12.75 -9.35 -4.61
CA GLN A 525 12.67 -7.88 -4.51
C GLN A 525 13.80 -7.20 -5.28
N VAL A 526 15.03 -7.72 -5.17
CA VAL A 526 16.20 -7.18 -5.88
C VAL A 526 16.04 -7.36 -7.39
N GLU A 527 15.63 -8.55 -7.84
CA GLU A 527 15.41 -8.85 -9.26
C GLU A 527 14.32 -7.98 -9.87
N ARG A 528 13.21 -7.76 -9.15
CA ARG A 528 12.14 -6.85 -9.56
C ARG A 528 12.67 -5.43 -9.74
N ALA A 529 13.37 -4.90 -8.73
CA ALA A 529 13.89 -3.55 -8.76
C ALA A 529 14.93 -3.34 -9.87
N TRP A 530 15.78 -4.34 -10.08
CA TRP A 530 16.80 -4.37 -11.12
C TRP A 530 16.20 -4.46 -12.52
N SER A 531 15.24 -5.36 -12.73
CA SER A 531 14.59 -5.53 -14.04
C SER A 531 13.86 -4.26 -14.46
N GLN A 532 13.14 -3.63 -13.52
CA GLN A 532 12.51 -2.33 -13.79
C GLN A 532 13.57 -1.28 -14.13
N LEU A 533 14.69 -1.23 -13.40
CA LEU A 533 15.75 -0.24 -13.66
C LEU A 533 16.33 -0.42 -15.06
N ARG A 534 16.61 -1.66 -15.45
CA ARG A 534 17.13 -1.98 -16.77
C ARG A 534 16.16 -1.62 -17.89
N ALA A 535 14.85 -1.79 -17.67
CA ALA A 535 13.83 -1.37 -18.62
C ALA A 535 13.80 0.16 -18.76
N ASP A 536 13.81 0.88 -17.63
CA ASP A 536 13.80 2.35 -17.61
C ASP A 536 15.04 2.91 -18.34
N LEU A 537 16.23 2.37 -18.07
CA LEU A 537 17.47 2.79 -18.74
C LEU A 537 17.56 2.36 -20.22
N GLY A 538 16.83 1.32 -20.62
CA GLY A 538 16.82 0.79 -21.99
C GLY A 538 15.96 1.61 -22.94
N HIS A 539 14.81 2.10 -22.48
CA HIS A 539 13.91 2.92 -23.29
C HIS A 539 14.51 4.28 -23.67
N ASP A 540 15.42 4.83 -22.86
CA ASP A 540 16.01 6.14 -23.14
C ASP A 540 17.20 6.08 -24.10
N LEU A 541 17.83 4.92 -24.30
CA LEU A 541 18.91 4.75 -25.29
C LEU A 541 18.39 4.74 -26.73
N GLU A 542 17.18 4.22 -26.96
CA GLU A 542 16.55 4.23 -28.29
C GLU A 542 16.12 5.63 -28.74
N HIS A 543 15.82 6.53 -27.81
CA HIS A 543 15.43 7.92 -28.11
C HIS A 543 16.61 8.88 -28.32
N LEU A 544 17.85 8.45 -28.05
CA LEU A 544 19.05 9.26 -28.30
C LEU A 544 19.64 9.06 -29.71
N ASP A 545 19.32 7.95 -30.39
CA ASP A 545 19.83 7.63 -31.72
C ASP A 545 19.02 8.26 -32.88
N ASP A 546 17.81 8.77 -32.63
CA ASP A 546 16.94 9.40 -33.66
C ASP A 546 17.26 10.89 -33.92
N GLY A 547 18.36 11.42 -33.38
CA GLY A 547 18.72 12.84 -33.44
C GLY A 547 20.13 13.17 -33.93
N ALA A 548 20.88 12.20 -34.47
CA ALA A 548 22.26 12.39 -34.95
C ALA A 548 22.36 12.55 -36.48
#